data_AF-A0A8T5Q8D4-F1
#
_entry.id   AF-A0A8T5Q8D4-F1
#
_cell.length_a   1.000
_cell.length_b   1.000
_cell.length_c   1.000
_cell.angle_alpha   90.00
_cell.angle_beta   90.00
_cell.angle_gamma   90.00
#
_symmetry.space_group_name_H-M   'P 1'
#
loop_
_entity.id
_entity.type
_entity.pdbx_description
1 polymer ?
#
loop_
_entity_poly.entity_id
_entity_poly.type
_entity_poly.pdbx_seq_one_letter_code
_entity_poly.pdbx_strand_id
1 'polypeptide(L)'
;MAEGVEIVIKPIHLERIAYSIVIIALAVLLVIKWGGGSDNVADNETTGALLAEAGMNETNQTVNASQEANLCSNSVKDQDETDVDCGGSKCDPCGEFKFCNIDSDCIDGWCRSSVKCVTPACDDGEKNQDESNVDCGGVCGGFFYDGACHDEPEPSYSGRVDLTILEVVTSITEFDDEQFAKIESVEFKVENGKDKDVVLTAYIYARDSSGSAYFLRSVNDEEVPMATFDVPILATGESHTESIEIKRTLPETEPDEEYRVVIELRDDDDELERKATWENV
;
A
#
# COMPACT_ATOMS: atom_id res chain seq x y z
N MET A 1 43.24 33.45 38.87
CA MET A 1 41.78 33.29 38.79
C MET A 1 41.54 32.22 37.75
N ALA A 2 41.19 31.01 38.18
CA ALA A 2 40.93 29.88 37.29
C ALA A 2 39.47 29.48 37.50
N GLU A 3 38.65 29.68 36.48
CA GLU A 3 37.25 29.28 36.46
C GLU A 3 37.18 27.78 36.13
N GLY A 4 36.58 27.00 37.01
CA GLY A 4 36.34 25.58 36.80
C GLY A 4 35.11 25.36 35.92
N VAL A 5 35.25 24.53 34.90
CA VAL A 5 34.13 24.09 34.04
C VAL A 5 33.40 22.95 34.74
N GLU A 6 32.15 23.19 35.13
CA GLU A 6 31.26 22.16 35.67
C GLU A 6 30.58 21.41 34.52
N ILE A 7 30.97 20.16 34.29
CA ILE A 7 30.39 19.29 33.25
C ILE A 7 29.19 18.58 33.87
N VAL A 8 27.98 19.07 33.59
CA VAL A 8 26.71 18.41 33.95
C VAL A 8 26.38 17.37 32.89
N ILE A 9 26.69 16.10 33.18
CA ILE A 9 26.27 14.96 32.35
C ILE A 9 24.80 14.65 32.70
N LYS A 10 23.86 14.94 31.79
CA LYS A 10 22.46 14.51 31.93
C LYS A 10 22.39 12.98 31.88
N PRO A 11 21.57 12.32 32.70
CA PRO A 11 21.44 10.86 32.70
C PRO A 11 20.80 10.39 31.39
N ILE A 12 21.64 10.10 30.39
CA ILE A 12 21.26 9.44 29.15
C ILE A 12 20.90 7.99 29.47
N HIS A 13 19.62 7.68 29.35
CA HIS A 13 19.07 6.39 28.93
C HIS A 13 19.55 5.11 29.65
N LEU A 14 19.62 5.14 30.98
CA LEU A 14 19.86 3.91 31.75
C LEU A 14 18.69 2.90 31.60
N GLU A 15 17.46 3.37 31.41
CA GLU A 15 16.29 2.50 31.20
C GLU A 15 16.30 1.82 29.84
N ARG A 16 16.68 2.51 28.76
CA ARG A 16 16.76 1.90 27.43
C ARG A 16 17.85 0.82 27.35
N ILE A 17 18.98 1.03 28.03
CA ILE A 17 20.05 0.03 28.12
C ILE A 17 19.57 -1.21 28.90
N ALA A 18 18.82 -1.01 29.99
CA ALA A 18 18.24 -2.12 30.75
C ALA A 18 17.26 -2.94 29.90
N TYR A 19 16.38 -2.29 29.13
CA TYR A 19 15.45 -2.96 28.21
C TYR A 19 16.19 -3.77 27.13
N SER A 20 17.24 -3.20 26.52
CA SER A 20 18.03 -3.91 25.51
C SER A 20 18.73 -5.15 26.07
N ILE A 21 19.25 -5.09 27.30
CA ILE A 21 19.91 -6.24 27.94
C ILE A 21 18.90 -7.36 28.25
N VAL A 22 17.68 -7.01 28.72
CA VAL A 22 16.62 -7.99 29.00
C VAL A 22 16.15 -8.69 27.73
N ILE A 23 15.97 -7.95 26.63
CA ILE A 23 15.56 -8.52 25.34
C ILE A 23 16.62 -9.50 24.81
N ILE A 24 17.90 -9.14 24.88
CA ILE A 24 19.01 -10.00 24.45
C ILE A 24 19.07 -11.27 25.32
N ALA A 25 18.90 -11.14 26.64
CA ALA A 25 18.88 -12.29 27.55
C ALA A 25 17.72 -13.27 27.26
N LEU A 26 16.52 -12.74 26.96
CA LEU A 26 15.36 -13.56 26.59
C LEU A 26 15.56 -14.27 25.24
N ALA A 27 16.16 -13.59 24.26
CA ALA A 27 16.48 -14.20 22.96
C ALA A 27 17.50 -15.35 23.09
N VAL A 28 18.53 -15.19 23.92
CA VAL A 28 19.52 -16.25 24.18
C VAL A 28 18.89 -17.46 24.90
N LEU A 29 17.96 -17.24 25.83
CA LEU A 29 17.23 -18.32 26.50
C LEU A 29 16.32 -19.12 25.55
N LEU A 30 15.76 -18.48 24.52
CA LEU A 30 14.97 -19.17 23.49
C LEU A 30 15.82 -20.08 22.61
N VAL A 31 17.04 -19.66 22.26
CA VAL A 31 17.98 -20.47 21.44
C VAL A 31 18.46 -21.71 22.20
N ILE A 32 18.71 -21.60 23.52
CA ILE A 32 19.13 -22.74 24.35
C ILE A 32 18.01 -23.80 24.47
N LYS A 33 16.74 -23.40 24.38
CA LYS A 33 15.59 -24.32 24.52
C LYS A 33 15.35 -25.20 23.29
N TRP A 34 15.99 -24.90 22.16
CA TRP A 34 15.82 -25.60 20.88
C TRP A 34 17.06 -26.40 20.43
N GLY A 35 18.07 -26.55 21.30
CA GLY A 35 19.27 -27.31 21.01
C GLY A 35 19.43 -28.53 21.92
N GLY A 36 18.75 -29.64 21.62
CA GLY A 36 19.10 -30.92 22.25
C GLY A 36 18.20 -32.10 21.89
N GLY A 37 18.76 -33.09 21.18
CA GLY A 37 18.27 -34.47 21.24
C GLY A 37 18.33 -35.27 19.94
N SER A 38 19.52 -35.75 19.58
CA SER A 38 19.71 -36.99 18.80
C SER A 38 19.29 -38.18 19.69
N ASP A 39 18.74 -39.27 19.11
CA ASP A 39 19.32 -40.61 19.22
C ASP A 39 18.52 -41.71 18.48
N ASN A 40 19.29 -42.60 17.85
CA ASN A 40 18.92 -43.78 17.08
C ASN A 40 18.48 -44.95 17.99
N VAL A 41 17.50 -45.76 17.55
CA VAL A 41 17.35 -47.18 17.97
C VAL A 41 16.84 -48.03 16.79
N ALA A 42 17.63 -49.03 16.41
CA ALA A 42 17.31 -50.18 15.54
C ALA A 42 16.27 -51.09 16.21
N ASP A 43 15.41 -51.88 15.57
CA ASP A 43 15.63 -53.10 14.78
C ASP A 43 14.24 -53.58 14.27
N ASN A 44 14.06 -54.23 13.12
CA ASN A 44 14.16 -55.69 12.98
C ASN A 44 13.72 -56.07 11.55
N GLU A 45 14.64 -56.61 10.74
CA GLU A 45 14.31 -57.39 9.56
C GLU A 45 14.13 -58.86 9.95
N THR A 46 13.03 -59.52 9.57
CA THR A 46 13.12 -60.78 8.80
C THR A 46 11.78 -61.27 8.25
N THR A 47 11.78 -61.47 6.93
CA THR A 47 11.19 -62.58 6.12
C THR A 47 9.67 -62.81 6.06
N GLY A 48 9.16 -62.87 4.82
CA GLY A 48 7.93 -63.60 4.49
C GLY A 48 7.37 -63.27 3.12
N ALA A 49 7.75 -64.04 2.11
CA ALA A 49 7.38 -63.87 0.70
C ALA A 49 5.93 -64.30 0.38
N LEU A 50 5.32 -63.59 -0.57
CA LEU A 50 4.45 -64.02 -1.69
C LEU A 50 3.33 -65.06 -1.43
N LEU A 51 2.07 -64.63 -1.60
CA LEU A 51 1.12 -65.01 -2.67
C LEU A 51 -0.38 -64.90 -2.24
N ALA A 52 -1.16 -64.26 -3.13
CA ALA A 52 -2.55 -64.53 -3.52
C ALA A 52 -3.75 -64.32 -2.54
N GLU A 53 -4.57 -63.34 -2.96
CA GLU A 53 -6.04 -63.36 -3.16
C GLU A 53 -7.06 -63.29 -2.00
N ALA A 54 -7.99 -62.35 -2.23
CA ALA A 54 -9.41 -62.30 -1.85
C ALA A 54 -9.83 -61.80 -0.45
N GLY A 55 -10.66 -60.75 -0.45
CA GLY A 55 -11.66 -60.49 0.59
C GLY A 55 -11.61 -59.08 1.19
N MET A 56 -12.59 -58.26 0.82
CA MET A 56 -12.77 -56.85 1.18
C MET A 56 -13.08 -56.65 2.67
N ASN A 57 -12.51 -55.61 3.30
CA ASN A 57 -13.30 -54.74 4.17
C ASN A 57 -12.70 -53.34 4.31
N GLU A 58 -13.59 -52.36 4.29
CA GLU A 58 -13.47 -50.90 4.30
C GLU A 58 -12.58 -50.39 5.44
N THR A 59 -11.74 -49.36 5.29
CA THR A 59 -12.04 -47.99 4.86
C THR A 59 -10.84 -47.39 4.13
N ASN A 60 -10.94 -47.29 2.81
CA ASN A 60 -10.11 -46.37 2.04
C ASN A 60 -10.72 -44.98 2.20
N GLN A 61 -10.32 -44.28 3.27
CA GLN A 61 -10.62 -42.87 3.42
C GLN A 61 -9.82 -42.14 2.33
N THR A 62 -10.52 -41.88 1.24
CA THR A 62 -10.12 -40.92 0.23
C THR A 62 -9.74 -39.63 0.96
N VAL A 63 -8.45 -39.30 0.99
CA VAL A 63 -8.03 -37.96 1.39
C VAL A 63 -8.78 -36.98 0.48
N ASN A 64 -9.60 -36.20 1.15
CA ASN A 64 -10.85 -35.69 0.67
C ASN A 64 -10.56 -34.44 -0.18
N ALA A 65 -11.17 -34.35 -1.36
CA ALA A 65 -11.19 -33.12 -2.15
C ALA A 65 -11.87 -31.93 -1.41
N SER A 66 -12.39 -32.14 -0.20
CA SER A 66 -12.92 -31.12 0.71
C SER A 66 -11.91 -30.59 1.72
N GLN A 67 -10.68 -31.12 1.76
CA GLN A 67 -9.62 -30.61 2.64
C GLN A 67 -8.70 -29.62 1.94
N GLU A 68 -8.62 -29.64 0.60
CA GLU A 68 -7.94 -28.61 -0.20
C GLU A 68 -8.78 -27.32 -0.32
N ALA A 69 -10.11 -27.44 -0.38
CA ALA A 69 -11.02 -26.29 -0.42
C ALA A 69 -11.13 -25.52 0.91
N ASN A 70 -10.74 -26.17 2.02
CA ASN A 70 -10.81 -25.60 3.37
C ASN A 70 -9.44 -25.08 3.86
N LEU A 71 -8.45 -24.99 2.97
CA LEU A 71 -7.20 -24.29 3.26
C LEU A 71 -7.33 -22.86 2.71
N CYS A 72 -7.70 -22.76 1.43
CA CYS A 72 -7.97 -21.52 0.69
C CYS A 72 -9.22 -20.72 1.11
N SER A 73 -9.79 -20.94 2.29
CA SER A 73 -10.98 -20.22 2.78
C SER A 73 -11.18 -20.33 4.30
N ASN A 74 -10.11 -20.58 5.06
CA ASN A 74 -10.14 -20.77 6.51
C ASN A 74 -9.67 -19.56 7.32
N SER A 75 -9.36 -18.45 6.66
CA SER A 75 -8.88 -17.19 7.25
C SER A 75 -7.54 -17.31 7.97
N VAL A 76 -6.74 -18.31 7.61
CA VAL A 76 -5.40 -18.55 8.14
C VAL A 76 -4.45 -18.77 6.99
N LYS A 77 -3.37 -17.98 6.92
CA LYS A 77 -2.28 -18.24 5.97
C LYS A 77 -1.59 -19.56 6.29
N ASP A 78 -1.87 -20.60 5.51
CA ASP A 78 -1.29 -21.93 5.70
C ASP A 78 -0.81 -22.58 4.39
N GLN A 79 -0.10 -23.70 4.53
CA GLN A 79 0.52 -24.45 3.42
C GLN A 79 1.35 -23.55 2.47
N ASP A 80 0.91 -23.44 1.21
CA ASP A 80 1.59 -22.74 0.12
C ASP A 80 0.98 -21.36 -0.17
N GLU A 81 0.01 -20.90 0.64
CA GLU A 81 -0.64 -19.60 0.45
C GLU A 81 0.34 -18.44 0.56
N THR A 82 0.16 -17.43 -0.30
CA THR A 82 0.99 -16.24 -0.28
C THR A 82 0.37 -15.10 0.52
N ASP A 83 -0.96 -15.06 0.60
CA ASP A 83 -1.72 -14.28 1.56
C ASP A 83 -2.88 -15.13 2.10
N VAL A 84 -3.55 -14.66 3.16
CA VAL A 84 -4.66 -15.38 3.81
C VAL A 84 -5.71 -15.79 2.76
N ASP A 85 -5.94 -17.10 2.64
CA ASP A 85 -6.92 -17.72 1.75
C ASP A 85 -6.67 -17.54 0.25
N CYS A 86 -5.45 -17.16 -0.18
CA CYS A 86 -5.16 -16.96 -1.60
C CYS A 86 -3.67 -17.14 -2.00
N GLY A 87 -3.47 -17.35 -3.29
CA GLY A 87 -2.16 -17.51 -3.92
C GLY A 87 -1.52 -18.88 -3.66
N GLY A 88 -0.29 -19.05 -4.13
CA GLY A 88 0.39 -20.34 -4.10
C GLY A 88 -0.10 -21.32 -5.17
N SER A 89 0.31 -22.58 -5.04
CA SER A 89 0.01 -23.59 -6.06
C SER A 89 -1.40 -24.20 -5.97
N LYS A 90 -2.11 -23.93 -4.87
CA LYS A 90 -3.34 -24.62 -4.47
C LYS A 90 -4.58 -23.75 -4.40
N CYS A 91 -4.41 -22.45 -4.15
CA CYS A 91 -5.49 -21.51 -3.96
C CYS A 91 -5.65 -20.59 -5.18
N ASP A 92 -6.83 -19.97 -5.28
CA ASP A 92 -7.07 -18.98 -6.33
C ASP A 92 -6.11 -17.79 -6.16
N PRO A 93 -5.71 -17.12 -7.25
CA PRO A 93 -4.83 -15.97 -7.17
C PRO A 93 -5.41 -14.87 -6.28
N CYS A 94 -4.54 -14.21 -5.54
CA CYS A 94 -4.85 -13.08 -4.69
C CYS A 94 -5.22 -11.83 -5.51
N GLY A 95 -6.17 -11.05 -4.98
CA GLY A 95 -6.52 -9.73 -5.51
C GLY A 95 -5.46 -8.67 -5.18
N GLU A 96 -5.70 -7.43 -5.63
CA GLU A 96 -4.80 -6.29 -5.40
C GLU A 96 -4.41 -6.11 -3.91
N PHE A 97 -3.18 -5.63 -3.69
CA PHE A 97 -2.54 -5.34 -2.41
C PHE A 97 -2.32 -6.53 -1.46
N LYS A 98 -2.72 -7.73 -1.85
CA LYS A 98 -2.46 -8.98 -1.13
C LYS A 98 -1.05 -9.49 -1.37
N PHE A 99 -0.50 -10.23 -0.41
CA PHE A 99 0.85 -10.78 -0.51
C PHE A 99 0.99 -11.88 -1.57
N CYS A 100 2.10 -11.86 -2.28
CA CYS A 100 2.41 -12.79 -3.37
C CYS A 100 3.90 -13.14 -3.36
N ASN A 101 4.29 -14.30 -3.87
CA ASN A 101 5.70 -14.67 -4.05
C ASN A 101 6.10 -14.73 -5.53
N ILE A 102 5.14 -15.09 -6.38
CA ILE A 102 5.29 -15.19 -7.83
C ILE A 102 4.09 -14.56 -8.54
N ASP A 103 4.29 -14.19 -9.80
CA ASP A 103 3.30 -13.53 -10.65
C ASP A 103 1.95 -14.29 -10.71
N SER A 104 1.98 -15.62 -10.72
CA SER A 104 0.75 -16.44 -10.74
C SER A 104 -0.07 -16.40 -9.45
N ASP A 105 0.50 -15.87 -8.37
CA ASP A 105 -0.24 -15.70 -7.12
C ASP A 105 -1.20 -14.51 -7.19
N CYS A 106 -1.19 -13.72 -8.27
CA CYS A 106 -2.02 -12.53 -8.42
C CYS A 106 -3.03 -12.68 -9.55
N ILE A 107 -4.25 -12.17 -9.36
CA ILE A 107 -5.31 -12.20 -10.39
C ILE A 107 -4.83 -11.53 -11.68
N ASP A 108 -4.12 -10.41 -11.53
CA ASP A 108 -3.57 -9.64 -12.66
C ASP A 108 -2.25 -10.21 -13.19
N GLY A 109 -1.70 -11.23 -12.54
CA GLY A 109 -0.48 -11.90 -12.99
C GLY A 109 0.81 -11.13 -12.67
N TRP A 110 0.80 -10.22 -11.68
CA TRP A 110 1.97 -9.39 -11.34
C TRP A 110 2.23 -9.30 -9.84
N CYS A 111 3.43 -9.75 -9.45
CA CYS A 111 3.85 -9.79 -8.06
C CYS A 111 5.22 -9.09 -7.85
N ARG A 112 5.27 -7.79 -7.50
CA ARG A 112 6.55 -7.05 -7.31
C ARG A 112 6.59 -5.87 -6.34
N SER A 113 7.83 -5.40 -6.10
CA SER A 113 8.42 -4.36 -5.21
C SER A 113 8.09 -4.40 -3.72
N SER A 114 6.87 -4.83 -3.34
CA SER A 114 6.44 -4.93 -1.95
C SER A 114 5.97 -6.33 -1.54
N VAL A 115 6.24 -7.35 -2.36
CA VAL A 115 5.73 -8.72 -2.17
C VAL A 115 4.20 -8.70 -2.20
N LYS A 116 3.60 -7.86 -3.05
CA LYS A 116 2.14 -7.66 -3.16
C LYS A 116 1.66 -7.66 -4.60
N CYS A 117 0.43 -8.11 -4.81
CA CYS A 117 -0.28 -8.03 -6.07
C CYS A 117 -0.61 -6.58 -6.39
N VAL A 118 -0.32 -6.18 -7.61
CA VAL A 118 -0.61 -4.85 -8.12
C VAL A 118 -1.28 -5.00 -9.48
N THR A 119 -2.28 -4.17 -9.74
CA THR A 119 -2.81 -4.06 -11.09
C THR A 119 -1.80 -3.30 -11.92
N PRO A 120 -1.29 -3.91 -12.99
CA PRO A 120 -0.28 -3.29 -13.79
C PRO A 120 -0.91 -2.10 -14.54
N ALA A 121 -0.25 -0.95 -14.50
CA ALA A 121 -0.64 0.24 -15.25
C ALA A 121 0.56 0.75 -16.06
N CYS A 122 0.27 1.62 -17.03
CA CYS A 122 1.28 2.22 -17.90
C CYS A 122 1.91 3.49 -17.29
N ASP A 123 1.59 3.82 -16.03
CA ASP A 123 2.12 4.98 -15.32
C ASP A 123 2.32 4.68 -13.82
N ASP A 124 2.61 3.41 -13.49
CA ASP A 124 2.80 2.93 -12.12
C ASP A 124 4.26 2.93 -11.63
N GLY A 125 5.20 3.36 -12.48
CA GLY A 125 6.63 3.42 -12.16
C GLY A 125 7.34 2.08 -12.28
N GLU A 126 6.69 1.04 -12.82
CA GLU A 126 7.22 -0.32 -12.87
C GLU A 126 7.17 -0.89 -14.30
N LYS A 127 8.29 -1.49 -14.76
CA LYS A 127 8.36 -2.08 -16.10
C LYS A 127 7.52 -3.36 -16.23
N ASN A 128 6.28 -3.27 -16.74
CA ASN A 128 5.31 -4.37 -16.80
C ASN A 128 4.63 -4.51 -18.20
N GLN A 129 3.63 -5.38 -18.38
CA GLN A 129 2.77 -5.47 -19.60
C GLN A 129 3.46 -5.33 -21.00
N ASP A 130 4.58 -6.02 -21.22
CA ASP A 130 5.39 -5.94 -22.45
C ASP A 130 6.05 -4.57 -22.73
N GLU A 131 6.14 -3.71 -21.73
CA GLU A 131 6.83 -2.43 -21.81
C GLU A 131 8.31 -2.60 -22.22
N SER A 132 8.76 -1.70 -23.10
CA SER A 132 10.16 -1.63 -23.52
C SER A 132 11.04 -0.97 -22.47
N ASN A 133 10.48 -0.08 -21.65
CA ASN A 133 11.12 0.57 -20.50
C ASN A 133 10.03 0.94 -19.47
N VAL A 134 10.40 1.32 -18.25
CA VAL A 134 9.44 1.67 -17.17
C VAL A 134 8.36 2.61 -17.71
N ASP A 135 7.09 2.23 -17.57
CA ASP A 135 5.90 2.98 -17.98
C ASP A 135 5.77 3.22 -19.50
N CYS A 136 6.52 2.50 -20.36
CA CYS A 136 6.49 2.77 -21.79
C CYS A 136 6.88 1.60 -22.72
N GLY A 137 6.20 1.52 -23.85
CA GLY A 137 6.34 0.51 -24.89
C GLY A 137 5.29 -0.60 -24.79
N GLY A 138 5.35 -1.58 -25.70
CA GLY A 138 4.44 -2.72 -25.68
C GLY A 138 2.98 -2.30 -25.85
N VAL A 139 2.12 -2.75 -24.94
CA VAL A 139 0.67 -2.42 -24.94
C VAL A 139 0.39 -0.98 -24.48
N CYS A 140 1.33 -0.38 -23.74
CA CYS A 140 1.24 1.00 -23.24
C CYS A 140 1.53 2.07 -24.29
N GLY A 141 1.99 1.68 -25.49
CA GLY A 141 2.41 2.61 -26.53
C GLY A 141 3.69 3.37 -26.14
N GLY A 142 4.05 4.42 -26.87
CA GLY A 142 5.23 5.23 -26.53
C GLY A 142 4.82 6.47 -25.76
N PHE A 143 4.83 6.43 -24.43
CA PHE A 143 4.76 7.62 -23.58
C PHE A 143 5.45 7.38 -22.22
N PHE A 144 6.65 7.92 -22.01
CA PHE A 144 7.06 8.74 -20.85
C PHE A 144 8.56 9.11 -20.98
N TYR A 145 8.90 10.36 -20.65
CA TYR A 145 10.19 10.99 -20.96
C TYR A 145 11.21 10.82 -19.83
N ASP A 146 11.86 9.66 -19.76
CA ASP A 146 13.08 9.45 -18.97
C ASP A 146 14.26 8.91 -19.81
N GLY A 147 14.14 9.01 -21.14
CA GLY A 147 15.24 8.78 -22.07
C GLY A 147 15.38 7.34 -22.57
N ALA A 148 14.48 6.43 -22.21
CA ALA A 148 14.46 5.07 -22.74
C ALA A 148 13.14 4.64 -23.42
N CYS A 149 12.29 5.60 -23.81
CA CYS A 149 11.30 5.43 -24.88
C CYS A 149 11.18 6.72 -25.72
N HIS A 150 11.81 6.76 -26.90
CA HIS A 150 11.56 7.57 -28.12
C HIS A 150 12.88 7.82 -28.88
N ASP A 151 12.83 7.72 -30.22
CA ASP A 151 13.92 8.06 -31.17
C ASP A 151 13.67 9.41 -31.89
N GLU A 152 12.90 10.32 -31.30
CA GLU A 152 12.63 11.68 -31.81
C GLU A 152 12.66 12.70 -30.65
N PRO A 153 13.00 13.99 -30.91
CA PRO A 153 13.19 14.98 -29.83
C PRO A 153 11.93 15.14 -28.98
N GLU A 154 12.11 15.27 -27.65
CA GLU A 154 11.02 15.45 -26.69
C GLU A 154 9.96 16.46 -27.20
N PRO A 155 8.69 16.07 -27.35
CA PRO A 155 7.63 17.07 -27.46
C PRO A 155 7.65 17.89 -26.17
N SER A 156 7.44 19.19 -26.29
CA SER A 156 7.55 20.14 -25.18
C SER A 156 6.45 19.99 -24.11
N TYR A 157 5.68 18.90 -24.14
CA TYR A 157 4.43 18.71 -23.38
C TYR A 157 4.29 17.24 -22.94
N SER A 158 3.88 16.99 -21.69
CA SER A 158 3.77 15.65 -21.08
C SER A 158 2.58 14.82 -21.61
N GLY A 159 1.68 15.42 -22.39
CA GLY A 159 0.45 14.79 -22.90
C GLY A 159 -0.65 14.63 -21.86
N ARG A 160 -0.39 15.00 -20.60
CA ARG A 160 -1.32 14.85 -19.47
C ARG A 160 -1.38 16.13 -18.63
N VAL A 161 -2.35 16.18 -17.72
CA VAL A 161 -2.36 17.19 -16.66
C VAL A 161 -1.55 16.65 -15.50
N ASP A 162 -0.60 17.43 -15.01
CA ASP A 162 0.19 17.09 -13.83
C ASP A 162 -0.38 17.84 -12.60
N LEU A 163 -0.46 17.14 -11.47
CA LEU A 163 -0.99 17.65 -10.21
C LEU A 163 0.01 17.35 -9.09
N THR A 164 0.40 18.37 -8.35
CA THR A 164 1.32 18.25 -7.21
C THR A 164 0.73 18.92 -5.98
N ILE A 165 0.62 18.21 -4.86
CA ILE A 165 0.32 18.80 -3.56
C ILE A 165 1.62 19.39 -3.01
N LEU A 166 1.64 20.69 -2.79
CA LEU A 166 2.83 21.42 -2.32
C LEU A 166 2.91 21.43 -0.79
N GLU A 167 1.80 21.74 -0.13
CA GLU A 167 1.74 21.85 1.33
C GLU A 167 0.32 21.54 1.82
N VAL A 168 0.23 20.83 2.95
CA VAL A 168 -1.02 20.67 3.72
C VAL A 168 -0.74 21.18 5.12
N VAL A 169 -1.42 22.24 5.52
CA VAL A 169 -1.29 22.84 6.85
C VAL A 169 -2.37 22.25 7.75
N THR A 170 -1.95 21.69 8.87
CA THR A 170 -2.83 21.02 9.83
C THR A 170 -2.66 21.65 11.21
N SER A 171 -3.72 21.58 12.02
CA SER A 171 -3.75 22.08 13.38
C SER A 171 -4.54 21.12 14.27
N ILE A 172 -4.51 21.36 15.57
CA ILE A 172 -5.29 20.61 16.56
C ILE A 172 -6.38 21.53 17.09
N THR A 173 -7.61 21.03 17.13
CA THR A 173 -8.75 21.69 17.78
C THR A 173 -9.12 20.94 19.05
N GLU A 174 -9.30 21.65 20.16
CA GLU A 174 -9.71 21.08 21.44
C GLU A 174 -11.21 21.33 21.67
N PHE A 175 -11.95 20.29 22.05
CA PHE A 175 -13.35 20.36 22.43
C PHE A 175 -13.65 19.37 23.56
N ASP A 176 -14.22 19.82 24.68
CA ASP A 176 -14.57 18.98 25.84
C ASP A 176 -13.44 18.02 26.30
N ASP A 177 -12.21 18.53 26.42
CA ASP A 177 -10.98 17.79 26.77
C ASP A 177 -10.51 16.74 25.74
N GLU A 178 -11.16 16.65 24.57
CA GLU A 178 -10.76 15.84 23.42
C GLU A 178 -10.04 16.70 22.37
N GLN A 179 -9.04 16.13 21.70
CA GLN A 179 -8.27 16.78 20.64
C GLN A 179 -8.62 16.16 19.29
N PHE A 180 -8.85 17.01 18.30
CA PHE A 180 -9.20 16.58 16.95
C PHE A 180 -8.26 17.20 15.92
N ALA A 181 -7.87 16.40 14.94
CA ALA A 181 -7.14 16.89 13.78
C ALA A 181 -8.00 17.85 12.95
N LYS A 182 -7.41 18.97 12.52
CA LYS A 182 -8.03 19.96 11.65
C LYS A 182 -7.11 20.27 10.49
N ILE A 183 -7.66 20.29 9.28
CA ILE A 183 -6.93 20.75 8.09
C ILE A 183 -7.26 22.22 7.92
N GLU A 184 -6.24 23.08 7.92
CA GLU A 184 -6.37 24.55 7.81
C GLU A 184 -6.27 25.03 6.37
N SER A 185 -5.36 24.45 5.59
CA SER A 185 -5.22 24.79 4.18
C SER A 185 -4.51 23.70 3.38
N VAL A 186 -4.79 23.68 2.08
CA VAL A 186 -4.13 22.80 1.10
C VAL A 186 -3.61 23.67 -0.05
N GLU A 187 -2.31 23.62 -0.31
CA GLU A 187 -1.65 24.25 -1.45
C GLU A 187 -1.31 23.19 -2.50
N PHE A 188 -1.68 23.44 -3.75
CA PHE A 188 -1.40 22.54 -4.86
C PHE A 188 -1.07 23.30 -6.15
N LYS A 189 -0.35 22.62 -7.05
CA LYS A 189 0.01 23.09 -8.38
C LYS A 189 -0.58 22.17 -9.43
N VAL A 190 -1.17 22.77 -10.47
CA VAL A 190 -1.69 22.10 -11.66
C VAL A 190 -0.90 22.58 -12.86
N GLU A 191 -0.47 21.66 -13.74
CA GLU A 191 0.25 21.98 -14.97
C GLU A 191 -0.45 21.32 -16.16
N ASN A 192 -0.75 22.09 -17.21
CA ASN A 192 -1.36 21.57 -18.42
C ASN A 192 -0.29 21.13 -19.42
N GLY A 193 -0.02 19.82 -19.46
CA GLY A 193 0.82 19.19 -20.48
C GLY A 193 0.07 18.70 -21.71
N LYS A 194 -1.24 18.99 -21.87
CA LYS A 194 -2.00 18.63 -23.07
C LYS A 194 -1.81 19.65 -24.20
N ASP A 195 -2.02 19.22 -25.44
CA ASP A 195 -1.95 20.05 -26.66
C ASP A 195 -3.23 20.88 -26.92
N LYS A 196 -4.06 21.03 -25.89
CA LYS A 196 -5.28 21.85 -25.89
C LYS A 196 -5.44 22.53 -24.54
N ASP A 197 -6.26 23.59 -24.52
CA ASP A 197 -6.70 24.24 -23.30
C ASP A 197 -7.51 23.25 -22.46
N VAL A 198 -7.35 23.30 -21.13
CA VAL A 198 -8.08 22.45 -20.18
C VAL A 198 -8.91 23.30 -19.23
N VAL A 199 -10.10 22.78 -18.93
CA VAL A 199 -11.00 23.30 -17.90
C VAL A 199 -11.07 22.23 -16.82
N LEU A 200 -10.74 22.58 -15.58
CA LEU A 200 -10.58 21.60 -14.51
C LEU A 200 -11.25 22.08 -13.24
N THR A 201 -11.85 21.14 -12.51
CA THR A 201 -12.39 21.36 -11.17
C THR A 201 -11.62 20.46 -10.19
N ALA A 202 -11.07 21.06 -9.15
CA ALA A 202 -10.39 20.35 -8.07
C ALA A 202 -11.38 20.00 -6.95
N TYR A 203 -11.49 18.72 -6.64
CA TYR A 203 -12.27 18.18 -5.53
C TYR A 203 -11.32 17.67 -4.45
N ILE A 204 -11.40 18.25 -3.26
CA ILE A 204 -10.53 17.91 -2.14
C ILE A 204 -11.33 17.06 -1.15
N TYR A 205 -10.84 15.88 -0.85
CA TYR A 205 -11.39 14.94 0.10
C TYR A 205 -10.40 14.72 1.25
N ALA A 206 -10.91 14.42 2.44
CA ALA A 206 -10.12 13.74 3.45
C ALA A 206 -10.64 12.32 3.63
N ARG A 207 -9.70 11.40 3.80
CA ARG A 207 -9.94 9.97 3.99
C ARG A 207 -9.18 9.48 5.21
N ASP A 208 -9.73 8.49 5.88
CA ASP A 208 -9.03 7.80 6.96
C ASP A 208 -7.89 6.90 6.43
N SER A 209 -7.17 6.23 7.33
CA SER A 209 -6.11 5.28 6.99
C SER A 209 -6.58 4.11 6.11
N SER A 210 -7.87 3.74 6.17
CA SER A 210 -8.50 2.69 5.35
C SER A 210 -8.90 3.15 3.95
N GLY A 211 -8.88 4.46 3.70
CA GLY A 211 -9.33 5.08 2.44
C GLY A 211 -10.80 5.48 2.42
N SER A 212 -11.51 5.34 3.54
CA SER A 212 -12.92 5.75 3.66
C SER A 212 -13.03 7.26 3.79
N ALA A 213 -13.99 7.89 3.09
CA ALA A 213 -14.19 9.32 3.16
C ALA A 213 -14.77 9.76 4.51
N TYR A 214 -14.20 10.81 5.12
CA TYR A 214 -14.70 11.36 6.38
C TYR A 214 -16.06 12.06 6.25
N PHE A 215 -16.34 12.60 5.07
CA PHE A 215 -17.54 13.41 4.84
C PHE A 215 -18.44 12.68 3.86
N LEU A 216 -19.54 12.15 4.38
CA LEU A 216 -20.58 11.51 3.60
C LEU A 216 -21.89 12.29 3.72
N ARG A 217 -22.67 12.28 2.66
CA ARG A 217 -24.01 12.86 2.65
C ARG A 217 -24.98 11.91 3.34
N SER A 218 -25.69 12.37 4.38
CA SER A 218 -26.55 11.52 5.24
C SER A 218 -27.72 10.81 4.54
N VAL A 219 -27.98 11.09 3.26
CA VAL A 219 -29.16 10.56 2.54
C VAL A 219 -28.81 9.35 1.68
N ASN A 220 -27.60 9.32 1.13
CA ASN A 220 -27.19 8.37 0.10
C ASN A 220 -25.74 7.91 0.24
N ASP A 221 -25.07 8.25 1.35
CA ASP A 221 -23.67 7.92 1.62
C ASP A 221 -22.70 8.35 0.49
N GLU A 222 -23.09 9.40 -0.24
CA GLU A 222 -22.26 9.99 -1.29
C GLU A 222 -21.10 10.76 -0.67
N GLU A 223 -19.90 10.55 -1.18
CA GLU A 223 -18.70 11.25 -0.73
C GLU A 223 -18.83 12.75 -0.99
N VAL A 224 -18.58 13.54 0.05
CA VAL A 224 -18.65 15.00 -0.02
C VAL A 224 -17.24 15.56 0.06
N PRO A 225 -16.79 16.33 -0.93
CA PRO A 225 -15.51 17.02 -0.83
C PRO A 225 -15.56 18.03 0.31
N MET A 226 -14.45 18.16 1.03
CA MET A 226 -14.27 19.19 2.05
C MET A 226 -14.09 20.58 1.43
N ALA A 227 -13.58 20.65 0.20
CA ALA A 227 -13.52 21.85 -0.61
C ALA A 227 -13.58 21.51 -2.11
N THR A 228 -14.12 22.42 -2.89
CA THR A 228 -14.13 22.37 -4.36
C THR A 228 -13.60 23.69 -4.88
N PHE A 229 -12.81 23.65 -5.96
CA PHE A 229 -12.23 24.83 -6.57
C PHE A 229 -12.18 24.72 -8.09
N ASP A 230 -12.72 25.72 -8.77
CA ASP A 230 -12.66 25.83 -10.21
C ASP A 230 -11.29 26.38 -10.62
N VAL A 231 -10.46 25.54 -11.25
CA VAL A 231 -9.14 25.96 -11.72
C VAL A 231 -9.32 26.91 -12.90
N PRO A 232 -8.59 28.03 -12.97
CA PRO A 232 -8.59 28.88 -14.15
C PRO A 232 -8.26 28.07 -15.41
N ILE A 233 -8.86 28.42 -16.54
CA ILE A 233 -8.57 27.75 -17.82
C ILE A 233 -7.06 27.84 -18.06
N LEU A 234 -6.41 26.69 -18.25
CA LEU A 234 -4.99 26.60 -18.50
C LEU A 234 -4.76 26.35 -19.98
N ALA A 235 -4.10 27.28 -20.66
CA ALA A 235 -3.62 27.03 -22.01
C ALA A 235 -2.51 25.97 -22.00
N THR A 236 -2.20 25.43 -23.18
CA THR A 236 -1.13 24.44 -23.35
C THR A 236 0.20 24.92 -22.77
N GLY A 237 0.75 24.17 -21.81
CA GLY A 237 2.00 24.48 -21.11
C GLY A 237 1.87 25.46 -19.94
N GLU A 238 0.67 25.94 -19.63
CA GLU A 238 0.46 26.81 -18.47
C GLU A 238 0.37 26.01 -17.16
N SER A 239 0.63 26.71 -16.06
CA SER A 239 0.46 26.16 -14.71
C SER A 239 -0.24 27.15 -13.80
N HIS A 240 -0.94 26.63 -12.79
CA HIS A 240 -1.61 27.40 -11.76
C HIS A 240 -1.29 26.81 -10.38
N THR A 241 -1.11 27.68 -9.41
CA THR A 241 -0.90 27.31 -8.01
C THR A 241 -1.96 27.99 -7.17
N GLU A 242 -2.63 27.21 -6.33
CA GLU A 242 -3.70 27.69 -5.46
C GLU A 242 -3.47 27.21 -4.03
N SER A 243 -3.84 28.06 -3.06
CA SER A 243 -3.91 27.70 -1.65
C SER A 243 -5.34 27.88 -1.15
N ILE A 244 -5.97 26.77 -0.74
CA ILE A 244 -7.37 26.75 -0.32
C ILE A 244 -7.43 26.67 1.19
N GLU A 245 -8.08 27.64 1.83
CA GLU A 245 -8.43 27.56 3.26
C GLU A 245 -9.52 26.51 3.49
N ILE A 246 -9.21 25.50 4.30
CA ILE A 246 -10.13 24.46 4.73
C ILE A 246 -10.50 24.77 6.19
N LYS A 247 -11.78 25.03 6.46
CA LYS A 247 -12.27 25.33 7.83
C LYS A 247 -13.05 24.13 8.39
N ARG A 248 -12.51 22.93 8.18
CA ARG A 248 -13.15 21.65 8.54
C ARG A 248 -12.26 20.90 9.52
N THR A 249 -12.82 20.62 10.69
CA THR A 249 -12.27 19.65 11.65
C THR A 249 -12.63 18.24 11.18
N LEU A 250 -11.69 17.30 11.28
CA LEU A 250 -11.93 15.91 10.93
C LEU A 250 -12.76 15.24 12.04
N PRO A 251 -13.80 14.47 11.69
CA PRO A 251 -14.67 13.84 12.67
C PRO A 251 -13.94 12.68 13.36
N GLU A 252 -13.98 12.66 14.70
CA GLU A 252 -13.48 11.54 15.52
C GLU A 252 -12.03 11.14 15.25
N THR A 253 -11.21 12.05 14.70
CA THR A 253 -9.82 11.78 14.31
C THR A 253 -8.87 12.35 15.35
N GLU A 254 -8.15 11.48 16.06
CA GLU A 254 -7.12 11.90 17.01
C GLU A 254 -5.93 12.57 16.28
N PRO A 255 -5.18 13.48 16.92
CA PRO A 255 -4.08 14.20 16.26
C PRO A 255 -2.95 13.31 15.74
N ASP A 256 -2.76 12.14 16.35
CA ASP A 256 -1.78 11.12 15.98
C ASP A 256 -2.34 10.02 15.08
N GLU A 257 -3.62 10.09 14.70
CA GLU A 257 -4.23 9.15 13.77
C GLU A 257 -3.80 9.46 12.33
N GLU A 258 -3.58 8.40 11.53
CA GLU A 258 -3.26 8.52 10.11
C GLU A 258 -4.52 8.82 9.27
N TYR A 259 -4.42 9.87 8.47
CA TYR A 259 -5.40 10.31 7.49
C TYR A 259 -4.71 10.81 6.21
N ARG A 260 -5.50 10.94 5.15
CA ARG A 260 -5.04 11.35 3.83
C ARG A 260 -5.86 12.49 3.30
N VAL A 261 -5.21 13.42 2.62
CA VAL A 261 -5.86 14.43 1.79
C VAL A 261 -5.72 14.01 0.33
N VAL A 262 -6.84 13.87 -0.35
CA VAL A 262 -6.91 13.47 -1.76
C VAL A 262 -7.46 14.62 -2.57
N ILE A 263 -6.73 15.01 -3.62
CA ILE A 263 -7.21 15.97 -4.62
C ILE A 263 -7.49 15.20 -5.91
N GLU A 264 -8.72 15.31 -6.40
CA GLU A 264 -9.14 14.82 -7.71
C GLU A 264 -9.37 16.00 -8.64
N LEU A 265 -8.64 16.05 -9.75
CA LEU A 265 -8.92 16.97 -10.86
C LEU A 265 -9.86 16.27 -11.83
N ARG A 266 -10.97 16.93 -12.13
CA ARG A 266 -11.95 16.45 -13.11
C ARG A 266 -12.20 17.50 -14.17
N ASP A 267 -12.51 17.05 -15.38
CA ASP A 267 -12.85 17.94 -16.50
C ASP A 267 -14.30 18.46 -16.43
N ASP A 268 -14.77 19.10 -17.49
CA ASP A 268 -16.12 19.64 -17.60
C ASP A 268 -17.22 18.57 -17.75
N ASP A 269 -16.84 17.35 -18.13
CA ASP A 269 -17.71 16.17 -18.20
C ASP A 269 -17.69 15.34 -16.90
N ASP A 270 -16.99 15.82 -15.85
CA ASP A 270 -16.78 15.15 -14.55
C ASP A 270 -15.93 13.87 -14.67
N GLU A 271 -15.14 13.72 -15.74
CA GLU A 271 -14.17 12.63 -15.91
C GLU A 271 -12.89 12.92 -15.11
N LEU A 272 -12.35 11.89 -14.45
CA LEU A 272 -11.13 12.02 -13.64
C LEU A 272 -9.90 12.17 -14.54
N GLU A 273 -9.21 13.31 -14.42
CA GLU A 273 -8.02 13.64 -15.19
C GLU A 273 -6.72 13.33 -14.44
N ARG A 274 -6.69 13.64 -13.15
CA ARG A 274 -5.53 13.35 -12.29
C ARG A 274 -5.93 13.27 -10.83
N LYS A 275 -5.17 12.50 -10.04
CA LYS A 275 -5.34 12.37 -8.60
C LYS A 275 -3.99 12.49 -7.90
N ALA A 276 -3.98 13.16 -6.76
CA ALA A 276 -2.83 13.23 -5.87
C ALA A 276 -3.26 12.99 -4.43
N THR A 277 -2.40 12.36 -3.65
CA THR A 277 -2.65 12.01 -2.26
C THR A 277 -1.50 12.54 -1.39
N TRP A 278 -1.85 13.18 -0.29
CA TRP A 278 -0.95 13.53 0.80
C TRP A 278 -1.37 12.77 2.05
N GLU A 279 -0.41 12.34 2.86
CA GLU A 279 -0.63 11.56 4.09
C GLU A 279 0.04 12.29 5.25
N ASN A 280 -0.60 12.35 6.42
CA ASN A 280 0.09 12.81 7.63
C ASN A 280 0.96 11.68 8.18
N VAL A 281 2.27 11.93 8.29
CA VAL A 281 3.28 11.02 8.86
C VAL A 281 3.82 11.60 10.15
#